data_AF-A0A530AAE4-F1
#
_entry.id   AF-A0A530AAE4-F1
#
_cell.length_a   1.000
_cell.length_b   1.000
_cell.length_c   1.000
_cell.angle_alpha   90.00
_cell.angle_beta   90.00
_cell.angle_gamma   90.00
#
_symmetry.space_group_name_H-M   'P 1'
#
loop_
_entity.id
_entity.type
_entity.pdbx_description
1 polymer ?
#
loop_
_entity_poly.entity_id
_entity_poly.type
_entity_poly.pdbx_seq_one_letter_code
_entity_poly.pdbx_strand_id
1 'polypeptide(L)' 'LPHSCDDAWGGDIIAAACVHLAATVEPRRMEGAWIAQEYIKGHFDQEQPVVIRQGHIAVPQRPGLGVKPE' A
#
# COMPACT_ATOMS: atom_id res chain seq x y z
N LEU A 1 -11.01 -9.01 15.71
CA LEU A 1 -9.86 -9.93 15.69
C LEU A 1 -8.72 -9.20 15.00
N PRO A 2 -7.45 -9.44 15.35
CA PRO A 2 -6.34 -8.98 14.54
C PRO A 2 -6.40 -9.54 13.12
N HIS A 3 -6.04 -8.76 12.11
CA HIS A 3 -6.00 -9.18 10.71
C HIS A 3 -5.03 -8.29 9.90
N SER A 4 -4.63 -8.80 8.73
CA SER A 4 -3.88 -8.03 7.73
C SER A 4 -4.81 -7.36 6.71
N CYS A 5 -4.23 -6.56 5.82
CA CYS A 5 -4.91 -5.98 4.65
C CYS A 5 -3.98 -6.13 3.46
N ASP A 6 -3.99 -7.33 2.88
CA ASP A 6 -3.08 -7.75 1.83
C ASP A 6 -3.86 -7.94 0.51
N ASP A 7 -3.13 -8.19 -0.57
CA ASP A 7 -3.70 -8.82 -1.77
C ASP A 7 -2.72 -9.86 -2.32
N ALA A 8 -3.16 -10.68 -3.29
CA ALA A 8 -2.39 -11.77 -3.85
C ALA A 8 -1.11 -11.30 -4.59
N TRP A 9 -1.21 -10.20 -5.36
CA TRP A 9 -0.09 -9.58 -6.07
C TRP A 9 -0.49 -8.18 -6.61
N GLY A 10 0.46 -7.46 -7.20
CA GLY A 10 0.18 -6.29 -8.06
C GLY A 10 0.93 -5.01 -7.68
N GLY A 11 0.86 -4.02 -8.57
CA GLY A 11 1.59 -2.76 -8.47
C GLY A 11 0.90 -1.67 -7.63
N ASP A 12 1.28 -0.41 -7.86
CA ASP A 12 0.91 0.72 -6.99
C ASP A 12 -0.60 0.90 -6.77
N ILE A 13 -1.44 0.57 -7.77
CA ILE A 13 -2.90 0.74 -7.67
C ILE A 13 -3.48 -0.12 -6.55
N ILE A 14 -3.17 -1.43 -6.56
CA ILE A 14 -3.71 -2.34 -5.54
C ILE A 14 -2.99 -2.17 -4.21
N ALA A 15 -1.68 -1.89 -4.25
CA ALA A 15 -0.92 -1.56 -3.05
C ALA A 15 -1.54 -0.36 -2.31
N ALA A 16 -1.93 0.70 -3.04
CA ALA A 16 -2.60 1.85 -2.45
C ALA A 16 -3.94 1.49 -1.81
N ALA A 17 -4.75 0.63 -2.46
CA ALA A 17 -6.02 0.19 -1.91
C ALA A 17 -5.84 -0.57 -0.58
N CYS A 18 -4.89 -1.51 -0.52
CA CYS A 18 -4.52 -2.23 0.70
C CYS A 18 -4.07 -1.27 1.81
N VAL A 19 -3.20 -0.31 1.49
CA VAL A 19 -2.66 0.67 2.44
C VAL A 19 -3.74 1.61 2.97
N HIS A 20 -4.66 2.08 2.11
CA HIS A 20 -5.80 2.90 2.55
C HIS A 20 -6.73 2.14 3.48
N LEU A 21 -7.03 0.87 3.19
CA LEU A 21 -7.84 0.05 4.09
C LEU A 21 -7.11 -0.16 5.43
N ALA A 22 -5.84 -0.54 5.40
CA ALA A 22 -5.01 -0.75 6.59
C ALA A 22 -4.95 0.49 7.49
N ALA A 23 -4.89 1.69 6.90
CA ALA A 23 -4.86 2.96 7.63
C ALA A 23 -6.12 3.23 8.48
N THR A 24 -7.22 2.52 8.20
CA THR A 24 -8.48 2.65 8.95
C THR A 24 -8.65 1.62 10.07
N VAL A 25 -7.77 0.62 10.14
CA VAL A 25 -7.83 -0.44 11.15
C VAL A 25 -7.26 0.05 12.47
N GLU A 26 -7.87 -0.34 13.59
CA GLU A 26 -7.34 -0.05 14.93
C GLU A 26 -5.90 -0.59 15.06
N PRO A 27 -4.88 0.22 15.42
CA PRO A 27 -3.47 -0.20 15.33
C PRO A 27 -3.14 -1.51 16.04
N ARG A 28 -3.71 -1.77 17.21
CA ARG A 28 -3.50 -3.03 17.96
C ARG A 28 -4.16 -4.28 17.32
N ARG A 29 -4.90 -4.09 16.23
CA ARG A 29 -5.55 -5.15 15.44
C ARG A 29 -4.99 -5.24 14.02
N MET A 30 -4.07 -4.36 13.65
CA MET A 30 -3.50 -4.32 12.31
C MET A 30 -2.19 -5.12 12.31
N GLU A 31 -2.24 -6.33 11.73
CA GLU A 31 -1.06 -7.21 11.64
C GLU A 31 -0.08 -6.78 10.53
N GLY A 32 -0.51 -5.90 9.62
CA GLY A 32 0.29 -5.35 8.54
C GLY A 32 -0.42 -5.39 7.17
N ALA A 33 0.11 -4.62 6.22
CA ALA A 33 -0.33 -4.64 4.83
C ALA A 33 0.83 -5.12 3.96
N TRP A 34 0.69 -6.33 3.42
CA TRP A 34 1.63 -6.89 2.48
C TRP A 34 1.34 -6.35 1.08
N ILE A 35 2.39 -5.90 0.39
CA ILE A 35 2.36 -5.45 -1.00
C ILE A 35 3.51 -6.07 -1.78
N ALA A 36 3.32 -6.34 -3.07
CA ALA A 36 4.33 -7.00 -3.90
C ALA A 36 5.48 -6.07 -4.36
N GLN A 37 5.56 -4.84 -3.84
CA GLN A 37 6.41 -3.77 -4.38
C GLN A 37 7.89 -4.15 -4.50
N GLU A 38 8.48 -4.83 -3.52
CA GLU A 38 9.90 -5.22 -3.54
C GLU A 38 10.23 -6.28 -4.62
N TYR A 39 9.20 -6.95 -5.15
CA TYR A 39 9.31 -7.98 -6.19
C TYR A 39 8.96 -7.45 -7.59
N ILE A 40 8.53 -6.20 -7.72
CA ILE A 40 8.09 -5.60 -8.97
C ILE A 40 9.14 -4.59 -9.44
N LYS A 41 9.54 -4.71 -10.71
CA LYS A 41 10.43 -3.72 -11.34
C LYS A 41 9.61 -2.52 -11.80
N GLY A 42 9.88 -1.36 -11.22
CA GLY A 42 9.26 -0.09 -11.60
C GLY A 42 7.90 0.12 -10.93
N HIS A 43 7.28 1.24 -11.27
CA HIS A 43 6.06 1.76 -10.67
C HIS A 43 5.12 2.29 -11.75
N PHE A 44 3.82 2.22 -11.52
CA PHE A 44 2.85 2.91 -12.36
C PHE A 44 2.87 4.41 -12.09
N ASP A 45 3.18 4.80 -10.85
CA ASP A 45 3.39 6.20 -10.48
C ASP A 45 4.85 6.44 -10.12
N GLN A 46 5.57 7.11 -11.02
CA GLN A 46 6.99 7.40 -10.85
C GLN A 46 7.26 8.53 -9.85
N GLU A 47 6.26 9.38 -9.57
CA GLU A 47 6.41 10.55 -8.69
C GLU A 47 6.10 10.21 -7.23
N GLN A 48 5.03 9.44 -7.00
CA GLN A 48 4.55 9.04 -5.67
C GLN A 48 4.21 7.55 -5.60
N PRO A 49 5.20 6.66 -5.75
CA PRO A 49 4.98 5.21 -5.68
C PRO A 49 4.62 4.76 -4.26
N VAL A 50 3.89 3.66 -4.14
CA VAL A 50 3.58 3.04 -2.85
C VAL A 50 4.72 2.10 -2.49
N VAL A 51 5.57 2.51 -1.54
CA VAL A 51 6.83 1.81 -1.23
C VAL A 51 6.93 1.40 0.23
N ILE A 52 7.56 0.25 0.47
CA ILE A 52 7.95 -0.17 1.81
C ILE A 52 9.25 0.56 2.18
N ARG A 53 9.25 1.21 3.34
CA ARG A 53 10.45 1.86 3.92
C ARG A 53 10.57 1.43 5.37
N GLN A 54 11.67 0.73 5.70
CA GLN A 54 11.95 0.24 7.05
C GLN A 54 10.76 -0.55 7.64
N GLY A 55 10.14 -1.42 6.82
CA GLY A 55 8.99 -2.24 7.22
C GLY A 55 7.67 -1.49 7.37
N HIS A 56 7.60 -0.21 6.99
CA HIS A 56 6.38 0.61 7.07
C HIS A 56 6.03 1.20 5.71
N ILE A 57 4.75 1.53 5.50
CA ILE A 57 4.26 2.15 4.28
C ILE A 57 3.55 3.45 4.65
N ALA A 58 3.96 4.56 4.01
CA ALA A 58 3.28 5.83 4.18
C ALA A 58 1.96 5.81 3.39
N VAL A 59 0.86 6.23 4.03
CA VAL A 59 -0.45 6.32 3.37
C VAL A 59 -0.41 7.41 2.29
N PRO A 60 -0.81 7.14 1.04
CA PRO A 60 -0.91 8.17 0.00
C PRO A 60 -1.85 9.30 0.42
N GLN A 61 -1.46 10.55 0.14
CA GLN A 61 -2.19 11.74 0.62
C GLN A 61 -3.00 12.46 -0.47
N ARG A 62 -2.76 12.17 -1.75
CA ARG A 62 -3.55 12.73 -2.85
C ARG A 62 -4.96 12.12 -2.87
N PRO A 63 -5.98 12.83 -3.43
CA PRO A 63 -7.34 12.31 -3.51
C PRO A 63 -7.46 10.94 -4.20
N GLY A 64 -8.51 10.20 -3.86
CA GLY A 64 -8.71 8.83 -4.36
C GLY A 64 -7.68 7.88 -3.75
N LEU A 65 -7.12 6.98 -4.57
CA LEU A 65 -6.02 6.11 -4.13
C LEU A 65 -4.71 6.89 -3.90
N GLY A 66 -4.62 8.13 -4.39
CA GLY A 66 -3.41 8.94 -4.29
C GLY A 66 -2.26 8.47 -5.20
N VAL A 67 -2.56 7.57 -6.14
CA VAL A 67 -1.67 7.05 -7.20
C VAL A 67 -2.18 7.56 -8.55
N LYS A 68 -1.28 8.02 -9.40
CA LYS A 68 -1.54 8.47 -10.77
C LYS A 68 -0.73 7.59 -11.73
N PRO A 69 -1.33 6.53 -12.28
CA PRO A 69 -0.69 5.71 -13.30
C PRO A 69 -0.41 6.51 -14.58
N GLU A 70 0.74 6.29 -15.20
CA GLU A 70 1.06 6.73 -16.57
C GLU A 70 0.63 5.71 -17.63
#